data_AF-A0A2V8SY33-F1
#
_entry.id   AF-A0A2V8SY33-F1
#
_cell.length_a   1.000
_cell.length_b   1.000
_cell.length_c   1.000
_cell.angle_alpha   90.00
_cell.angle_beta   90.00
_cell.angle_gamma   90.00
#
_symmetry.space_group_name_H-M   'P 1'
#
loop_
_entity.id
_entity.type
_entity.pdbx_description
1 polymer ?
#
loop_
_entity_poly.entity_id
_entity_poly.type
_entity_poly.pdbx_seq_one_letter_code
_entity_poly.pdbx_strand_id
1 'polypeptide(L)'
;MMNAECGMMNERQHVSRHSSFIISHSSFLTVCLLLALLFFLPPAAAGAGAKRVVVLKVDGLPDDIVERFVRERDPRTGKSLLPWFDYIFYERGTRVTNFYVRGMSLSGPSWSLLDTGQHLQIKGNVEFDRYTLHSYDYLNFIPFWVANIGGVRVDMPGAELLDEVAVPLLFDSYPYDERYISFQLYQRGARWTTLERGLKNYFTEPGPRELFDEWQLGIGGRGLINGQQERELIAKLQDPKVRYLDYYTTDFDHAAHHNRDRATQLAALQELDALLGRIWMAIQQTPQADSTALVVVSDHGTNSVESVYSQGYNLVKLLGSAEGGGHHVVTKRRLLAAYSLKGIYPLVPLIYTTTEDSYYLKGQSTSYPTALVDFDGNERASIQLRESDLNLIHILLLQLKRDDLPDDVRRAATDALFANVERHRALWQRTLAELNEEIGALHRLIEKQRALVEAQPKKWTKADREAGRDKE
;
A
#
# COMPACT_ATOMS: atom_id res chain seq x y z
N MET A 1 34.65 38.73 -5.51
CA MET A 1 33.89 39.42 -6.58
C MET A 1 32.42 39.12 -6.33
N MET A 2 31.71 39.95 -5.54
CA MET A 2 30.97 41.16 -5.97
C MET A 2 29.93 40.78 -7.05
N ASN A 3 28.61 40.93 -6.87
CA ASN A 3 27.86 41.97 -6.17
C ASN A 3 26.57 41.48 -5.47
N ALA A 4 26.31 42.11 -4.33
CA ALA A 4 24.99 42.31 -3.74
C ALA A 4 24.37 43.58 -4.33
N GLU A 5 23.04 43.67 -4.40
CA GLU A 5 22.36 44.97 -4.39
C GLU A 5 21.11 44.93 -3.50
N CYS A 6 21.19 45.77 -2.47
CA CYS A 6 20.20 46.12 -1.49
C CYS A 6 19.65 47.50 -1.90
N GLY A 7 18.33 47.66 -1.97
CA GLY A 7 17.68 48.94 -2.22
C GLY A 7 16.71 49.30 -1.11
N MET A 8 17.13 50.20 -0.22
CA MET A 8 16.29 50.89 0.77
C MET A 8 15.75 52.23 0.25
N MET A 9 14.66 52.69 0.89
CA MET A 9 14.09 54.06 0.95
C MET A 9 13.24 54.48 -0.28
N ASN A 10 12.11 55.20 -0.15
CA ASN A 10 11.79 56.23 0.85
C ASN A 10 10.28 56.51 0.96
N GLU A 11 9.89 57.06 2.11
CA GLU A 11 8.58 57.59 2.48
C GLU A 11 8.01 58.60 1.46
N ARG A 12 6.69 58.55 1.21
CA ARG A 12 5.89 59.72 0.81
C ARG A 12 4.50 59.71 1.46
N GLN A 13 4.41 60.55 2.49
CA GLN A 13 3.31 61.45 2.85
C GLN A 13 1.87 61.13 2.44
N HIS A 14 1.05 60.98 3.49
CA HIS A 14 -0.40 61.13 3.54
C HIS A 14 -0.93 62.39 2.83
N VAL A 15 -1.95 62.21 1.99
CA VAL A 15 -2.98 63.24 1.73
C VAL A 15 -4.35 62.57 1.87
N SER A 16 -5.05 62.84 2.96
CA SER A 16 -6.44 62.41 3.17
C SER A 16 -7.38 63.25 2.32
N ARG A 17 -7.98 62.66 1.28
CA ARG A 17 -9.19 63.21 0.64
C ARG A 17 -10.40 62.51 1.23
N HIS A 18 -11.16 63.23 2.05
CA HIS A 18 -12.51 62.82 2.43
C HIS A 18 -13.44 62.97 1.21
N SER A 19 -13.71 61.84 0.55
CA SER A 19 -14.79 61.74 -0.45
C SER A 19 -16.06 61.29 0.26
N SER A 20 -16.99 62.22 0.48
CA SER A 20 -18.33 61.91 0.94
C SER A 20 -19.07 61.11 -0.14
N PHE A 21 -19.21 59.80 0.06
CA PHE A 21 -20.06 58.96 -0.78
C PHE A 21 -21.53 59.24 -0.47
N ILE A 22 -22.17 60.03 -1.33
CA ILE A 22 -23.64 60.15 -1.37
C ILE A 22 -24.17 58.90 -2.07
N ILE A 23 -24.62 57.93 -1.29
CA ILE A 23 -25.31 56.74 -1.82
C ILE A 23 -26.69 57.18 -2.29
N SER A 24 -26.90 57.15 -3.60
CA SER A 24 -28.23 57.33 -4.22
C SER A 24 -29.23 56.34 -3.61
N HIS A 25 -30.44 56.79 -3.26
CA HIS A 25 -31.50 55.95 -2.67
C HIS A 25 -31.82 54.68 -3.47
N SER A 26 -31.53 54.66 -4.77
CA SER A 26 -31.66 53.47 -5.62
C SER A 26 -30.67 52.36 -5.23
N SER A 27 -29.42 52.73 -4.93
CA SER A 27 -28.36 51.79 -4.56
C SER A 27 -28.55 51.19 -3.16
N PHE A 28 -29.19 51.93 -2.25
CA PHE A 28 -29.49 51.44 -0.90
C PHE A 28 -30.55 50.33 -0.93
N LEU A 29 -31.57 50.46 -1.79
CA LEU A 29 -32.60 49.44 -1.97
C LEU A 29 -32.02 48.18 -2.61
N THR A 30 -31.13 48.30 -3.60
CA THR A 30 -30.45 47.15 -4.21
C THR A 30 -29.55 46.41 -3.22
N VAL A 31 -28.82 47.15 -2.37
CA VAL A 31 -27.97 46.56 -1.32
C VAL A 31 -28.82 45.87 -0.25
N CYS A 32 -29.93 46.48 0.17
CA CYS A 32 -30.86 45.84 1.12
C CYS A 32 -31.54 44.61 0.53
N LEU A 33 -31.89 44.61 -0.76
CA LEU A 33 -32.48 43.46 -1.44
C LEU A 33 -31.48 42.31 -1.61
N LEU A 34 -30.22 42.62 -1.94
CA LEU A 34 -29.12 41.65 -2.00
C LEU A 34 -28.78 41.06 -0.62
N LEU A 35 -28.76 41.88 0.42
CA LEU A 35 -28.58 41.41 1.80
C LEU A 35 -29.77 40.57 2.26
N ALA A 36 -31.01 40.97 1.93
CA ALA A 36 -32.19 40.16 2.22
C ALA A 36 -32.16 38.82 1.46
N LEU A 37 -31.75 38.80 0.19
CA LEU A 37 -31.53 37.55 -0.58
C LEU A 37 -30.42 36.67 0.02
N LEU A 38 -29.38 37.26 0.61
CA LEU A 38 -28.33 36.53 1.35
C LEU A 38 -28.84 35.97 2.70
N PHE A 39 -29.81 36.61 3.34
CA PHE A 39 -30.44 36.14 4.58
C PHE A 39 -31.62 35.18 4.37
N PHE A 40 -32.27 35.22 3.20
CA PHE A 40 -33.38 34.34 2.82
C PHE A 40 -32.97 33.19 1.89
N LEU A 41 -31.70 33.11 1.48
CA LEU A 41 -31.13 31.84 1.08
C LEU A 41 -31.22 30.94 2.31
N PRO A 42 -32.01 29.84 2.29
CA PRO A 42 -31.88 28.84 3.34
C PRO A 42 -30.38 28.48 3.40
N PRO A 43 -29.81 28.20 4.59
CA PRO A 43 -28.49 27.59 4.66
C PRO A 43 -28.59 26.27 3.92
N ALA A 44 -28.33 26.31 2.62
CA ALA A 44 -28.51 25.20 1.71
C ALA A 44 -27.39 24.24 2.04
N ALA A 45 -27.67 23.29 2.94
CA ALA A 45 -26.90 22.07 3.18
C ALA A 45 -25.38 22.25 3.43
N ALA A 46 -24.90 23.47 3.68
CA ALA A 46 -23.51 23.75 3.96
C ALA A 46 -23.26 23.60 5.47
N GLY A 47 -23.02 22.36 5.92
CA GLY A 47 -22.45 22.15 7.26
C GLY A 47 -22.98 20.99 8.09
N ALA A 48 -23.73 20.03 7.53
CA ALA A 48 -23.76 18.71 8.16
C ALA A 48 -22.51 17.96 7.69
N GLY A 49 -21.36 18.19 8.34
CA GLY A 49 -20.16 17.40 8.08
C GLY A 49 -20.48 15.91 8.20
N ALA A 50 -19.90 15.08 7.32
CA ALA A 50 -20.08 13.64 7.38
C ALA A 50 -19.76 13.13 8.79
N LYS A 51 -20.72 12.43 9.41
CA LYS A 51 -20.57 11.84 10.75
C LYS A 51 -20.08 10.39 10.69
N ARG A 52 -20.27 9.76 9.53
CA ARG A 52 -19.81 8.41 9.20
C ARG A 52 -19.12 8.43 7.84
N VAL A 53 -18.06 7.65 7.69
CA VAL A 53 -17.37 7.43 6.42
C VAL A 53 -17.34 5.94 6.12
N VAL A 54 -17.68 5.59 4.88
CA VAL A 54 -17.56 4.26 4.30
C VAL A 54 -16.57 4.36 3.13
N VAL A 55 -15.43 3.68 3.21
CA VAL A 55 -14.38 3.71 2.20
C VAL A 55 -14.29 2.37 1.49
N LEU A 56 -14.58 2.36 0.19
CA LEU A 56 -14.24 1.27 -0.71
C LEU A 56 -12.83 1.51 -1.25
N LYS A 57 -11.88 0.71 -0.78
CA LYS A 57 -10.50 0.69 -1.23
C LYS A 57 -10.38 -0.35 -2.34
N VAL A 58 -10.21 0.10 -3.58
CA VAL A 58 -10.18 -0.79 -4.75
C VAL A 58 -8.78 -0.75 -5.33
N ASP A 59 -8.07 -1.87 -5.26
CA ASP A 59 -6.73 -1.99 -5.85
C ASP A 59 -6.80 -1.85 -7.37
N GLY A 60 -5.89 -1.06 -7.94
CA GLY A 60 -5.60 -0.99 -9.37
C GLY A 60 -6.74 -0.53 -10.27
N LEU A 61 -7.70 0.24 -9.77
CA LEU A 61 -8.85 0.76 -10.51
C LEU A 61 -8.50 2.04 -11.31
N PRO A 62 -8.39 1.98 -12.65
CA PRO A 62 -8.08 3.15 -13.47
C PRO A 62 -9.35 3.96 -13.81
N ASP A 63 -9.22 5.28 -13.85
CA ASP A 63 -10.34 6.21 -14.02
C ASP A 63 -10.93 6.17 -15.45
N ASP A 64 -10.09 5.99 -16.46
CA ASP A 64 -10.48 5.90 -17.86
C ASP A 64 -11.35 4.68 -18.19
N ILE A 65 -11.03 3.51 -17.61
CA ILE A 65 -11.83 2.28 -17.80
C ILE A 65 -13.20 2.41 -17.13
N VAL A 66 -13.24 2.96 -15.90
CA VAL A 66 -14.52 3.23 -15.21
C VAL A 66 -15.35 4.20 -16.04
N GLU A 67 -14.77 5.30 -16.50
CA GLU A 67 -15.49 6.30 -17.28
C GLU A 67 -16.01 5.74 -18.61
N ARG A 68 -15.21 4.92 -19.28
CA ARG A 68 -15.63 4.22 -20.50
C ARG A 68 -16.88 3.38 -20.24
N PHE A 69 -16.86 2.48 -19.26
CA PHE A 69 -18.00 1.58 -19.03
C PHE A 69 -19.19 2.24 -18.36
N VAL A 70 -19.00 3.34 -17.63
CA VAL A 70 -20.13 4.17 -17.19
C VAL A 70 -20.86 4.77 -18.40
N ARG A 71 -20.12 5.30 -19.39
CA ARG A 71 -20.70 5.93 -20.58
C ARG A 71 -21.31 4.93 -21.57
N GLU A 72 -20.72 3.75 -21.69
CA GLU A 72 -21.27 2.68 -22.52
C GLU A 72 -22.64 2.24 -22.00
N ARG A 73 -23.61 2.04 -22.91
CA ARG A 73 -24.98 1.66 -22.58
C ARG A 73 -25.24 0.22 -22.98
N ASP A 74 -25.89 -0.53 -22.10
CA ASP A 74 -26.43 -1.84 -22.43
C ASP A 74 -27.52 -1.66 -23.50
N PRO A 75 -27.38 -2.26 -24.70
CA PRO A 75 -28.36 -2.11 -25.78
C PRO A 75 -29.74 -2.68 -25.43
N ARG A 76 -29.85 -3.56 -24.42
CA ARG A 76 -31.11 -4.17 -23.99
C ARG A 76 -31.90 -3.29 -23.04
N THR A 77 -31.21 -2.60 -22.13
CA THR A 77 -31.84 -1.84 -21.04
C THR A 77 -31.72 -0.32 -21.23
N GLY A 78 -30.82 0.14 -22.09
CA GLY A 78 -30.48 1.56 -22.29
C GLY A 78 -29.70 2.18 -21.12
N LYS A 79 -29.43 1.42 -20.06
CA LYS A 79 -28.72 1.87 -18.86
C LYS A 79 -27.21 1.77 -19.04
N SER A 80 -26.46 2.46 -18.18
CA SER A 80 -25.01 2.24 -18.03
C SER A 80 -24.68 0.75 -17.85
N LEU A 81 -23.51 0.33 -18.33
CA LEU A 81 -22.95 -0.97 -17.95
C LEU A 81 -22.53 -1.02 -16.48
N LEU A 82 -22.31 0.14 -15.84
CA LEU A 82 -22.00 0.32 -14.42
C LEU A 82 -23.04 1.26 -13.77
N PRO A 83 -24.29 0.79 -13.60
CA PRO A 83 -25.41 1.64 -13.19
C PRO A 83 -25.26 2.26 -11.79
N TRP A 84 -24.59 1.60 -10.86
CA TRP A 84 -24.40 2.16 -9.51
C TRP A 84 -23.31 3.22 -9.47
N PHE A 85 -22.21 3.04 -10.21
CA PHE A 85 -21.22 4.10 -10.42
C PHE A 85 -21.87 5.33 -11.06
N ASP A 86 -22.67 5.14 -12.12
CA ASP A 86 -23.38 6.23 -12.82
C ASP A 86 -24.28 6.99 -11.82
N TYR A 87 -25.17 6.27 -11.14
CA TYR A 87 -26.14 6.85 -10.21
C TYR A 87 -25.51 7.54 -8.99
N ILE A 88 -24.52 6.91 -8.35
CA ILE A 88 -23.95 7.40 -7.09
C ILE A 88 -22.97 8.54 -7.34
N PHE A 89 -22.06 8.39 -8.31
CA PHE A 89 -20.93 9.30 -8.48
C PHE A 89 -21.06 10.26 -9.66
N TYR A 90 -21.71 9.86 -10.75
CA TYR A 90 -21.84 10.72 -11.94
C TYR A 90 -23.09 11.60 -11.88
N GLU A 91 -24.22 11.06 -11.43
CA GLU A 91 -25.47 11.81 -11.33
C GLU A 91 -25.59 12.62 -10.04
N ARG A 92 -25.07 12.09 -8.91
CA ARG A 92 -25.36 12.63 -7.56
C ARG A 92 -24.14 12.86 -6.66
N GLY A 93 -22.96 12.49 -7.14
CA GLY A 93 -21.75 12.51 -6.33
C GLY A 93 -20.73 13.53 -6.79
N THR A 94 -19.54 13.41 -6.23
CA THR A 94 -18.35 14.17 -6.63
C THR A 94 -17.31 13.20 -7.15
N ARG A 95 -16.60 13.62 -8.20
CA ARG A 95 -15.48 12.87 -8.78
C ARG A 95 -14.26 13.77 -8.86
N VAL A 96 -13.10 13.18 -8.60
CA VAL A 96 -11.79 13.81 -8.82
C VAL A 96 -11.17 13.14 -10.02
N THR A 97 -11.01 13.90 -11.10
CA THR A 97 -10.32 13.42 -12.32
C THR A 97 -8.82 13.50 -12.14
N ASN A 98 -8.05 12.57 -12.72
CA ASN A 98 -6.59 12.52 -12.58
C ASN A 98 -6.15 12.41 -11.11
N PHE A 99 -6.83 11.58 -10.33
CA PHE A 99 -6.35 11.23 -9.00
C PHE A 99 -5.12 10.34 -9.14
N TYR A 100 -4.02 10.69 -8.46
CA TYR A 100 -2.80 9.89 -8.49
C TYR A 100 -2.09 9.93 -7.14
N VAL A 101 -1.44 8.82 -6.80
CA VAL A 101 -0.49 8.76 -5.69
C VAL A 101 0.87 9.25 -6.18
N ARG A 102 1.48 10.17 -5.44
CA ARG A 102 2.82 10.65 -5.74
C ARG A 102 3.87 9.60 -5.34
N GLY A 103 4.81 9.32 -6.24
CA GLY A 103 5.95 8.44 -6.00
C GLY A 103 5.81 7.12 -6.74
N MET A 104 5.83 5.99 -6.03
CA MET A 104 5.72 4.66 -6.62
C MET A 104 4.27 4.20 -6.62
N SER A 105 3.69 4.05 -7.82
CA SER A 105 2.33 3.57 -8.05
C SER A 105 2.28 2.04 -7.94
N LEU A 106 2.48 1.54 -6.73
CA LEU A 106 2.42 0.12 -6.34
C LEU A 106 1.55 0.03 -5.08
N SER A 107 0.79 -1.06 -4.92
CA SER A 107 -0.21 -1.17 -3.85
C SER A 107 0.34 -0.83 -2.47
N GLY A 108 1.44 -1.44 -2.03
CA GLY A 108 2.05 -1.13 -0.73
C GLY A 108 2.32 0.38 -0.58
N PRO A 109 3.29 0.95 -1.31
CA PRO A 109 3.60 2.37 -1.24
C PRO A 109 2.35 3.27 -1.34
N SER A 110 1.49 3.04 -2.32
CA SER A 110 0.30 3.86 -2.54
C SER A 110 -0.68 3.83 -1.37
N TRP A 111 -1.04 2.66 -0.84
CA TRP A 111 -1.90 2.58 0.33
C TRP A 111 -1.24 3.22 1.56
N SER A 112 0.09 3.19 1.67
CA SER A 112 0.77 3.81 2.81
C SER A 112 0.56 5.33 2.80
N LEU A 113 0.53 5.95 1.62
CA LEU A 113 0.21 7.36 1.47
C LEU A 113 -1.28 7.63 1.71
N LEU A 114 -2.16 6.82 1.11
CA LEU A 114 -3.61 7.02 1.21
C LEU A 114 -4.13 6.86 2.64
N ASP A 115 -3.59 5.89 3.38
CA ASP A 115 -4.02 5.61 4.74
C ASP A 115 -3.33 6.49 5.79
N THR A 116 -2.30 7.26 5.45
CA THR A 116 -1.61 8.10 6.45
C THR A 116 -1.64 9.59 6.12
N GLY A 117 -1.87 9.94 4.84
CA GLY A 117 -1.68 11.29 4.32
C GLY A 117 -0.21 11.75 4.30
N GLN A 118 0.75 10.87 4.61
CA GLN A 118 2.18 11.18 4.68
C GLN A 118 2.92 10.77 3.40
N HIS A 119 4.09 11.36 3.19
CA HIS A 119 5.01 10.89 2.15
C HIS A 119 5.40 9.43 2.39
N LEU A 120 5.63 8.71 1.28
CA LEU A 120 5.94 7.28 1.24
C LEU A 120 7.05 6.88 2.22
N GLN A 121 6.67 6.20 3.29
CA GLN A 121 7.60 5.48 4.19
C GLN A 121 7.95 4.12 3.61
N ILE A 122 6.95 3.44 3.04
CA ILE A 122 7.08 2.20 2.29
C ILE A 122 7.35 2.52 0.83
N LYS A 123 8.44 1.98 0.29
CA LYS A 123 9.00 2.28 -1.03
C LYS A 123 8.89 1.10 -2.00
N GLY A 124 8.36 -0.03 -1.60
CA GLY A 124 8.10 -1.14 -2.51
C GLY A 124 6.98 -2.03 -1.99
N ASN A 125 6.45 -2.90 -2.87
CA ASN A 125 5.65 -4.04 -2.43
C ASN A 125 6.52 -5.00 -1.61
N VAL A 126 7.79 -5.14 -2.00
CA VAL A 126 8.83 -5.75 -1.19
C VAL A 126 10.05 -4.85 -1.08
N GLU A 127 10.60 -4.82 0.12
CA GLU A 127 11.88 -4.18 0.41
C GLU A 127 12.87 -5.20 0.97
N PHE A 128 14.15 -4.94 0.77
CA PHE A 128 15.22 -5.75 1.31
C PHE A 128 16.10 -4.88 2.20
N ASP A 129 16.38 -5.37 3.40
CA ASP A 129 17.41 -4.82 4.27
C ASP A 129 18.79 -5.17 3.70
N ARG A 130 19.58 -4.15 3.39
CA ARG A 130 20.90 -4.29 2.79
C ARG A 130 21.95 -4.95 3.70
N TYR A 131 21.75 -4.95 5.00
CA TYR A 131 22.66 -5.47 6.01
C TYR A 131 22.32 -6.91 6.42
N THR A 132 21.03 -7.21 6.54
CA THR A 132 20.55 -8.51 7.04
C THR A 132 20.03 -9.43 5.93
N LEU A 133 19.83 -8.89 4.72
CA LEU A 133 19.13 -9.55 3.61
C LEU A 133 17.69 -9.95 3.98
N HIS A 134 17.14 -9.38 5.05
CA HIS A 134 15.76 -9.59 5.44
C HIS A 134 14.83 -8.95 4.40
N SER A 135 13.80 -9.67 3.99
CA SER A 135 12.79 -9.16 3.08
C SER A 135 11.54 -8.75 3.83
N TYR A 136 11.11 -7.51 3.64
CA TYR A 136 9.82 -7.00 4.07
C TYR A 136 8.83 -7.15 2.93
N ASP A 137 8.02 -8.19 2.96
CA ASP A 137 6.94 -8.42 1.98
C ASP A 137 5.61 -7.93 2.53
N TYR A 138 5.17 -6.76 2.06
CA TYR A 138 3.99 -6.07 2.57
C TYR A 138 2.67 -6.61 2.00
N LEU A 139 2.73 -7.42 0.93
CA LEU A 139 1.54 -7.97 0.28
C LEU A 139 1.19 -9.38 0.77
N ASN A 140 2.05 -10.02 1.56
CA ASN A 140 1.92 -11.43 1.85
C ASN A 140 1.22 -11.72 3.19
N PHE A 141 -0.08 -12.01 3.10
CA PHE A 141 -0.95 -12.26 4.26
C PHE A 141 -0.71 -13.62 4.93
N ILE A 142 -0.23 -14.64 4.21
CA ILE A 142 -0.13 -16.00 4.78
C ILE A 142 0.98 -16.11 5.84
N PRO A 143 2.22 -15.62 5.61
CA PRO A 143 3.23 -15.55 6.65
C PRO A 143 2.77 -14.77 7.88
N PHE A 144 2.02 -13.68 7.67
CA PHE A 144 1.41 -12.92 8.76
C PHE A 144 0.45 -13.80 9.58
N TRP A 145 -0.51 -14.48 8.94
CA TRP A 145 -1.45 -15.37 9.63
C TRP A 145 -0.75 -16.51 10.40
N VAL A 146 0.27 -17.12 9.80
CA VAL A 146 1.07 -18.18 10.47
C VAL A 146 1.81 -17.60 11.68
N ALA A 147 2.48 -16.45 11.53
CA ALA A 147 3.18 -15.78 12.62
C ALA A 147 2.23 -15.33 13.73
N ASN A 148 1.01 -14.91 13.38
CA ASN A 148 -0.02 -14.50 14.33
C ASN A 148 -0.57 -15.69 15.13
N ILE A 149 -0.82 -16.84 14.51
CA ILE A 149 -1.18 -18.08 15.23
C ILE A 149 -0.09 -18.46 16.24
N GLY A 150 1.18 -18.33 15.84
CA GLY A 150 2.32 -18.61 16.69
C GLY A 150 2.57 -17.57 17.80
N GLY A 151 1.82 -16.48 17.85
CA GLY A 151 2.04 -15.37 18.78
C GLY A 151 3.33 -14.58 18.53
N VAL A 152 3.93 -14.73 17.34
CA VAL A 152 5.19 -14.07 16.96
C VAL A 152 4.93 -12.68 16.39
N ARG A 153 3.75 -12.44 15.80
CA ARG A 153 3.40 -11.19 15.15
C ARG A 153 1.94 -10.81 15.36
N VAL A 154 1.66 -9.56 15.69
CA VAL A 154 0.27 -9.09 15.94
C VAL A 154 -0.30 -8.41 14.69
N ASP A 155 0.49 -7.56 14.04
CA ASP A 155 0.04 -6.71 12.94
C ASP A 155 0.70 -7.09 11.61
N MET A 156 0.16 -6.58 10.50
CA MET A 156 0.83 -6.72 9.20
C MET A 156 2.17 -5.97 9.21
N PRO A 157 3.22 -6.49 8.54
CA PRO A 157 4.57 -5.89 8.55
C PRO A 157 4.58 -4.39 8.22
N GLY A 158 3.71 -3.94 7.31
CA GLY A 158 3.63 -2.54 6.94
C GLY A 158 3.03 -1.64 8.02
N ALA A 159 2.07 -2.15 8.81
CA ALA A 159 1.52 -1.41 9.94
C ALA A 159 2.56 -1.29 11.07
N GLU A 160 3.33 -2.36 11.33
CA GLU A 160 4.43 -2.34 12.29
C GLU A 160 5.52 -1.33 11.90
N LEU A 161 5.91 -1.29 10.62
CA LEU A 161 6.87 -0.31 10.12
C LEU A 161 6.36 1.13 10.29
N LEU A 162 5.08 1.37 10.02
CA LEU A 162 4.48 2.69 10.20
C LEU A 162 4.46 3.12 11.68
N ASP A 163 4.25 2.18 12.61
CA ASP A 163 4.36 2.45 14.05
C ASP A 163 5.78 2.77 14.48
N GLU A 164 6.79 2.07 13.94
CA GLU A 164 8.21 2.33 14.23
C GLU A 164 8.60 3.77 13.90
N VAL A 165 7.99 4.36 12.87
CA VAL A 165 8.18 5.77 12.49
C VAL A 165 7.09 6.71 13.03
N ALA A 166 6.24 6.22 13.94
CA ALA A 166 5.16 6.97 14.60
C ALA A 166 4.17 7.63 13.61
N VAL A 167 3.86 6.94 12.52
CA VAL A 167 2.88 7.38 11.53
C VAL A 167 1.59 6.54 11.69
N PRO A 168 0.51 7.12 12.26
CA PRO A 168 -0.72 6.37 12.46
C PRO A 168 -1.48 6.17 11.14
N LEU A 169 -2.25 5.08 11.07
CA LEU A 169 -3.19 4.85 9.98
C LEU A 169 -4.47 5.67 10.19
N LEU A 170 -5.18 5.98 9.12
CA LEU A 170 -6.38 6.82 9.15
C LEU A 170 -7.44 6.24 10.08
N PHE A 171 -7.62 4.91 10.03
CA PHE A 171 -8.57 4.22 10.87
C PHE A 171 -8.15 4.22 12.36
N ASP A 172 -6.88 4.50 12.70
CA ASP A 172 -6.39 4.69 14.08
C ASP A 172 -6.89 6.00 14.71
N SER A 173 -7.44 6.91 13.90
CA SER A 173 -8.16 8.10 14.42
C SER A 173 -9.55 7.78 14.99
N TYR A 174 -10.01 6.54 14.88
CA TYR A 174 -11.31 6.09 15.37
C TYR A 174 -11.13 5.06 16.49
N PRO A 175 -11.88 5.18 17.61
CA PRO A 175 -11.91 4.15 18.65
C PRO A 175 -12.25 2.77 18.09
N TYR A 176 -11.74 1.72 18.73
CA TYR A 176 -11.89 0.35 18.25
C TYR A 176 -13.36 -0.07 18.05
N ASP A 177 -14.25 0.32 18.96
CA ASP A 177 -15.68 -0.01 18.90
C ASP A 177 -16.48 0.86 17.92
N GLU A 178 -15.87 1.95 17.43
CA GLU A 178 -16.46 2.89 16.47
C GLU A 178 -15.96 2.67 15.03
N ARG A 179 -15.15 1.63 14.79
CA ARG A 179 -14.62 1.31 13.46
C ARG A 179 -14.89 -0.12 13.03
N TYR A 180 -15.00 -0.31 11.72
CA TYR A 180 -14.95 -1.61 11.06
C TYR A 180 -13.89 -1.53 9.96
N ILE A 181 -12.97 -2.49 9.96
CA ILE A 181 -11.94 -2.60 8.92
C ILE A 181 -11.99 -3.98 8.27
N SER A 182 -11.99 -4.07 6.94
CA SER A 182 -11.89 -5.35 6.24
C SER A 182 -10.49 -5.96 6.39
N PHE A 183 -10.26 -7.13 5.78
CA PHE A 183 -8.87 -7.54 5.51
C PHE A 183 -8.27 -6.50 4.56
N GLN A 184 -7.09 -5.99 4.88
CA GLN A 184 -6.40 -4.95 4.12
C GLN A 184 -4.88 -5.03 4.32
N LEU A 185 -4.12 -4.38 3.44
CA LEU A 185 -2.64 -4.44 3.45
C LEU A 185 -2.04 -3.99 4.78
N TYR A 186 -2.57 -2.93 5.38
CA TYR A 186 -2.13 -2.40 6.68
C TYR A 186 -3.13 -2.74 7.78
N GLN A 187 -3.29 -4.04 8.03
CA GLN A 187 -4.21 -4.54 9.03
C GLN A 187 -3.60 -4.56 10.44
N ARG A 188 -4.39 -4.12 11.42
CA ARG A 188 -4.17 -4.34 12.86
C ARG A 188 -4.77 -5.66 13.31
N GLY A 189 -3.99 -6.52 13.93
CA GLY A 189 -4.42 -7.83 14.42
C GLY A 189 -4.83 -8.79 13.29
N ALA A 190 -5.11 -10.04 13.61
CA ALA A 190 -5.73 -10.97 12.65
C ALA A 190 -7.24 -11.07 12.88
N ARG A 191 -8.03 -11.06 11.80
CA ARG A 191 -9.50 -11.18 11.85
C ARG A 191 -9.96 -12.66 11.83
N TRP A 192 -9.52 -13.45 12.80
CA TRP A 192 -9.81 -14.89 12.87
C TRP A 192 -11.30 -15.25 12.88
N THR A 193 -12.12 -14.44 13.56
CA THR A 193 -13.57 -14.66 13.59
C THR A 193 -14.21 -14.49 12.20
N THR A 194 -13.70 -13.56 11.40
CA THR A 194 -14.14 -13.35 10.02
C THR A 194 -13.73 -14.53 9.14
N LEU A 195 -12.50 -15.05 9.30
CA LEU A 195 -12.05 -16.27 8.63
C LEU A 195 -12.90 -17.49 9.00
N GLU A 196 -13.14 -17.71 10.29
CA GLU A 196 -13.94 -18.83 10.79
C GLU A 196 -15.37 -18.79 10.25
N ARG A 197 -16.01 -17.61 10.28
CA ARG A 197 -17.35 -17.43 9.73
C ARG A 197 -17.38 -17.57 8.21
N GLY A 198 -16.38 -17.05 7.52
CA GLY A 198 -16.23 -17.22 6.07
C GLY A 198 -16.16 -18.71 5.70
N LEU A 199 -15.32 -19.48 6.39
CA LEU A 199 -15.20 -20.93 6.21
C LEU A 199 -16.52 -21.65 6.52
N LYS A 200 -17.15 -21.36 7.66
CA LYS A 200 -18.44 -21.96 8.03
C LYS A 200 -19.49 -21.74 6.95
N ASN A 201 -19.66 -20.49 6.53
CA ASN A 201 -20.66 -20.13 5.52
C ASN A 201 -20.34 -20.80 4.17
N TYR A 202 -19.06 -20.85 3.78
CA TYR A 202 -18.62 -21.50 2.56
C TYR A 202 -18.80 -23.02 2.53
N PHE A 203 -18.81 -23.71 3.66
CA PHE A 203 -19.13 -25.15 3.68
C PHE A 203 -20.64 -25.42 3.80
N THR A 204 -21.45 -24.41 4.08
CA THR A 204 -22.91 -24.54 4.23
C THR A 204 -23.69 -23.99 3.04
N GLU A 205 -23.12 -23.10 2.24
CA GLU A 205 -23.83 -22.35 1.17
C GLU A 205 -23.67 -22.93 -0.27
N PRO A 206 -22.51 -23.43 -0.74
CA PRO A 206 -22.32 -23.97 -2.10
C PRO A 206 -22.51 -25.50 -2.21
N GLY A 207 -22.83 -25.99 -3.41
CA GLY A 207 -22.95 -27.42 -3.70
C GLY A 207 -21.59 -28.12 -3.89
N PRO A 208 -21.51 -29.46 -3.78
CA PRO A 208 -20.25 -30.23 -3.87
C PRO A 208 -19.47 -30.10 -5.19
N ARG A 209 -20.10 -29.56 -6.25
CA ARG A 209 -19.49 -29.30 -7.56
C ARG A 209 -18.69 -27.99 -7.60
N GLU A 210 -19.19 -26.95 -6.95
CA GLU A 210 -18.50 -25.64 -6.85
C GLU A 210 -17.21 -25.76 -6.03
N LEU A 211 -17.24 -26.56 -4.95
CA LEU A 211 -16.06 -26.93 -4.16
C LEU A 211 -14.98 -27.68 -4.98
N PHE A 212 -15.38 -28.50 -5.96
CA PHE A 212 -14.46 -29.31 -6.77
C PHE A 212 -13.82 -28.52 -7.92
N ASP A 213 -14.60 -27.68 -8.60
CA ASP A 213 -14.13 -26.80 -9.67
C ASP A 213 -13.15 -25.74 -9.12
N GLU A 214 -13.39 -25.26 -7.90
CA GLU A 214 -12.53 -24.30 -7.20
C GLU A 214 -11.21 -24.91 -6.68
N TRP A 215 -11.21 -26.21 -6.35
CA TRP A 215 -10.00 -26.95 -5.97
C TRP A 215 -9.07 -27.23 -7.16
N GLN A 216 -9.62 -27.48 -8.36
CA GLN A 216 -8.83 -27.72 -9.58
C GLN A 216 -8.29 -26.44 -10.24
N LEU A 217 -8.97 -25.30 -10.07
CA LEU A 217 -8.59 -24.02 -10.69
C LEU A 217 -7.76 -23.11 -9.76
N GLY A 218 -7.51 -23.55 -8.52
CA GLY A 218 -6.69 -22.85 -7.55
C GLY A 218 -7.51 -21.87 -6.72
N ILE A 219 -8.01 -22.33 -5.56
CA ILE A 219 -8.59 -21.57 -4.45
C ILE A 219 -9.18 -20.21 -4.88
N GLY A 220 -10.47 -20.20 -5.21
CA GLY A 220 -11.33 -19.00 -5.23
C GLY A 220 -11.63 -18.45 -3.83
N GLY A 221 -10.72 -18.62 -2.86
CA GLY A 221 -10.85 -18.18 -1.46
C GLY A 221 -11.11 -16.68 -1.28
N ARG A 222 -11.07 -15.90 -2.36
CA ARG A 222 -11.52 -14.51 -2.42
C ARG A 222 -13.03 -14.37 -2.27
N GLY A 223 -13.84 -15.21 -2.92
CA GLY A 223 -15.31 -15.15 -2.78
C GLY A 223 -15.76 -15.43 -1.33
N LEU A 224 -15.10 -16.37 -0.67
CA LEU A 224 -15.33 -16.76 0.73
C LEU A 224 -15.09 -15.62 1.72
N ILE A 225 -13.95 -14.93 1.59
CA ILE A 225 -13.54 -13.86 2.51
C ILE A 225 -14.30 -12.57 2.16
N ASN A 226 -14.37 -12.20 0.88
CA ASN A 226 -15.00 -10.96 0.41
C ASN A 226 -16.49 -10.94 0.74
N GLY A 227 -17.21 -12.04 0.48
CA GLY A 227 -18.63 -12.15 0.83
C GLY A 227 -18.89 -12.04 2.33
N GLN A 228 -18.02 -12.61 3.18
CA GLN A 228 -18.14 -12.46 4.63
C GLN A 228 -17.83 -11.04 5.12
N GLN A 229 -16.81 -10.39 4.56
CA GLN A 229 -16.51 -8.99 4.87
C GLN A 229 -17.64 -8.04 4.48
N GLU A 230 -18.28 -8.29 3.34
CA GLU A 230 -19.44 -7.52 2.88
C GLU A 230 -20.58 -7.64 3.90
N ARG A 231 -20.92 -8.88 4.31
CA ARG A 231 -21.94 -9.14 5.32
C ARG A 231 -21.64 -8.43 6.64
N GLU A 232 -20.39 -8.47 7.09
CA GLU A 232 -19.97 -7.80 8.33
C GLU A 232 -20.01 -6.28 8.22
N LEU A 233 -19.60 -5.71 7.09
CA LEU A 233 -19.72 -4.27 6.82
C LEU A 233 -21.18 -3.83 6.86
N ILE A 234 -22.06 -4.53 6.14
CA ILE A 234 -23.49 -4.21 6.10
C ILE A 234 -24.12 -4.34 7.48
N ALA A 235 -23.76 -5.37 8.25
CA ALA A 235 -24.21 -5.49 9.63
C ALA A 235 -23.73 -4.33 10.51
N LYS A 236 -22.48 -3.89 10.32
CA LYS A 236 -21.89 -2.76 11.07
C LYS A 236 -22.46 -1.40 10.69
N LEU A 237 -23.00 -1.23 9.48
CA LEU A 237 -23.76 -0.02 9.12
C LEU A 237 -25.00 0.18 9.99
N GLN A 238 -25.60 -0.90 10.52
CA GLN A 238 -26.76 -0.81 11.42
C GLN A 238 -26.41 -0.34 12.83
N ASP A 239 -25.13 -0.36 13.22
CA ASP A 239 -24.67 0.09 14.52
C ASP A 239 -24.37 1.60 14.47
N PRO A 240 -25.17 2.47 15.12
CA PRO A 240 -24.98 3.91 15.02
C PRO A 240 -23.66 4.41 15.64
N LYS A 241 -22.99 3.61 16.47
CA LYS A 241 -21.68 3.96 17.03
C LYS A 241 -20.55 3.89 16.01
N VAL A 242 -20.68 3.05 15.00
CA VAL A 242 -19.63 2.87 13.99
C VAL A 242 -19.57 4.10 13.10
N ARG A 243 -18.45 4.81 13.11
CA ARG A 243 -18.19 6.04 12.35
C ARG A 243 -17.25 5.83 11.17
N TYR A 244 -16.39 4.81 11.21
CA TYR A 244 -15.51 4.47 10.09
C TYR A 244 -15.72 3.04 9.66
N LEU A 245 -15.94 2.82 8.36
CA LEU A 245 -16.00 1.51 7.76
C LEU A 245 -15.11 1.50 6.53
N ASP A 246 -14.24 0.50 6.39
CA ASP A 246 -13.56 0.25 5.13
C ASP A 246 -13.83 -1.16 4.58
N TYR A 247 -13.71 -1.26 3.26
CA TYR A 247 -13.73 -2.49 2.50
C TYR A 247 -12.68 -2.42 1.41
N TYR A 248 -11.67 -3.28 1.54
CA TYR A 248 -10.58 -3.43 0.59
C TYR A 248 -10.81 -4.64 -0.30
N THR A 249 -10.69 -4.44 -1.60
CA THR A 249 -10.69 -5.51 -2.60
C THR A 249 -9.55 -5.36 -3.58
N THR A 250 -9.02 -6.51 -3.99
CA THR A 250 -7.98 -6.64 -5.01
C THR A 250 -8.51 -7.25 -6.30
N ASP A 251 -9.83 -7.41 -6.41
CA ASP A 251 -10.42 -8.25 -7.46
C ASP A 251 -10.22 -7.66 -8.86
N PHE A 252 -10.36 -6.33 -8.99
CA PHE A 252 -10.13 -5.66 -10.27
C PHE A 252 -8.66 -5.72 -10.70
N ASP A 253 -7.72 -5.27 -9.86
CA ASP A 253 -6.28 -5.31 -10.16
C ASP A 253 -5.80 -6.71 -10.54
N HIS A 254 -6.19 -7.72 -9.75
CA HIS A 254 -5.86 -9.09 -10.07
C HIS A 254 -6.46 -9.57 -11.38
N ALA A 255 -7.73 -9.27 -11.66
CA ALA A 255 -8.35 -9.65 -12.93
C ALA A 255 -7.61 -8.99 -14.11
N ALA A 256 -7.28 -7.70 -13.99
CA ALA A 256 -6.56 -6.93 -14.99
C ALA A 256 -5.12 -7.43 -15.22
N HIS A 257 -4.45 -7.92 -14.17
CA HIS A 257 -3.12 -8.54 -14.28
C HIS A 257 -3.12 -9.88 -14.99
N HIS A 258 -4.20 -10.67 -14.87
CA HIS A 258 -4.28 -11.97 -15.51
C HIS A 258 -4.76 -11.83 -16.96
N ASN A 259 -5.82 -11.04 -17.19
CA ASN A 259 -6.37 -10.80 -18.51
C ASN A 259 -6.69 -9.32 -18.70
N ARG A 260 -6.18 -8.76 -19.79
CA ARG A 260 -6.39 -7.36 -20.19
C ARG A 260 -7.58 -7.14 -21.13
N ASP A 261 -8.36 -8.19 -21.40
CA ASP A 261 -9.45 -8.09 -22.37
C ASP A 261 -10.64 -7.34 -21.77
N ARG A 262 -11.40 -6.68 -22.65
CA ARG A 262 -12.57 -5.89 -22.27
C ARG A 262 -13.58 -6.67 -21.43
N ALA A 263 -13.80 -7.96 -21.72
CA ALA A 263 -14.84 -8.74 -21.05
C ALA A 263 -14.44 -9.07 -19.61
N THR A 264 -13.19 -9.47 -19.37
CA THR A 264 -12.69 -9.73 -18.02
C THR A 264 -12.73 -8.47 -17.16
N GLN A 265 -12.23 -7.34 -17.68
CA GLN A 265 -12.23 -6.07 -16.95
C GLN A 265 -13.66 -5.57 -16.66
N LEU A 266 -14.57 -5.66 -17.63
CA LEU A 266 -15.96 -5.29 -17.44
C LEU A 266 -16.64 -6.18 -16.40
N ALA A 267 -16.42 -7.49 -16.43
CA ALA A 267 -17.00 -8.41 -15.46
C ALA A 267 -16.54 -8.08 -14.02
N ALA A 268 -15.25 -7.84 -13.82
CA ALA A 268 -14.71 -7.42 -12.52
C ALA A 268 -15.32 -6.09 -12.04
N LEU A 269 -15.51 -5.12 -12.95
CA LEU A 269 -16.17 -3.85 -12.63
C LEU A 269 -17.65 -3.99 -12.33
N GLN A 270 -18.34 -4.91 -12.99
CA GLN A 270 -19.76 -5.18 -12.73
C GLN A 270 -19.97 -5.81 -11.36
N GLU A 271 -19.06 -6.68 -10.91
CA GLU A 271 -19.08 -7.20 -9.53
C GLU A 271 -18.85 -6.08 -8.51
N LEU A 272 -17.89 -5.18 -8.77
CA LEU A 272 -17.64 -4.00 -7.95
C LEU A 272 -18.84 -3.03 -7.93
N ASP A 273 -19.46 -2.77 -9.07
CA ASP A 273 -20.66 -1.94 -9.22
C ASP A 273 -21.83 -2.53 -8.42
N ALA A 274 -22.01 -3.85 -8.49
CA ALA A 274 -23.04 -4.54 -7.72
C ALA A 274 -22.78 -4.46 -6.21
N LEU A 275 -21.53 -4.64 -5.76
CA LEU A 275 -21.12 -4.43 -4.36
C LEU A 275 -21.42 -3.00 -3.91
N LEU A 276 -21.02 -2.01 -4.69
CA LEU A 276 -21.27 -0.59 -4.44
C LEU A 276 -22.76 -0.33 -4.27
N GLY A 277 -23.60 -0.91 -5.13
CA GLY A 277 -25.06 -0.82 -5.02
C GLY A 277 -25.62 -1.41 -3.74
N ARG A 278 -25.13 -2.59 -3.32
CA ARG A 278 -25.57 -3.23 -2.06
C ARG A 278 -25.18 -2.39 -0.84
N ILE A 279 -23.96 -1.85 -0.82
CA ILE A 279 -23.49 -0.97 0.26
C ILE A 279 -24.29 0.33 0.28
N TRP A 280 -24.51 0.96 -0.88
CA TRP A 280 -25.31 2.16 -0.99
C TRP A 280 -26.73 1.95 -0.44
N MET A 281 -27.41 0.89 -0.88
CA MET A 281 -28.75 0.57 -0.39
C MET A 281 -28.77 0.29 1.11
N ALA A 282 -27.75 -0.37 1.65
CA ALA A 282 -27.61 -0.58 3.08
C ALA A 282 -27.44 0.75 3.84
N ILE A 283 -26.63 1.70 3.34
CA ILE A 283 -26.48 3.05 3.91
C ILE A 283 -27.83 3.77 3.95
N GLN A 284 -28.59 3.74 2.84
CA GLN A 284 -29.89 4.40 2.71
C GLN A 284 -30.94 3.87 3.69
N GLN A 285 -30.77 2.65 4.21
CA GLN A 285 -31.64 2.05 5.22
C GLN A 285 -31.28 2.45 6.65
N THR A 286 -30.18 3.17 6.86
CA THR A 286 -29.74 3.61 8.20
C THR A 286 -30.29 4.99 8.56
N PRO A 287 -30.52 5.29 9.84
CA PRO A 287 -30.87 6.66 10.29
C PRO A 287 -29.80 7.72 10.00
N GLN A 288 -28.59 7.30 9.61
CA GLN A 288 -27.43 8.17 9.38
C GLN A 288 -27.15 8.37 7.89
N ALA A 289 -28.04 7.93 6.99
CA ALA A 289 -27.88 7.99 5.54
C ALA A 289 -27.44 9.39 5.07
N ASP A 290 -28.18 10.44 5.47
CA ASP A 290 -27.92 11.83 5.09
C ASP A 290 -26.62 12.42 5.68
N SER A 291 -25.96 11.69 6.58
CA SER A 291 -24.70 12.09 7.23
C SER A 291 -23.56 11.09 6.99
N THR A 292 -23.73 10.17 6.03
CA THR A 292 -22.73 9.15 5.68
C THR A 292 -22.06 9.52 4.36
N ALA A 293 -20.74 9.63 4.35
CA ALA A 293 -19.95 9.75 3.13
C ALA A 293 -19.56 8.35 2.62
N LEU A 294 -19.89 8.06 1.37
CA LEU A 294 -19.39 6.88 0.65
C LEU A 294 -18.26 7.32 -0.29
N VAL A 295 -17.08 6.75 -0.11
CA VAL A 295 -15.86 7.07 -0.86
C VAL A 295 -15.39 5.82 -1.57
N VAL A 296 -15.10 5.91 -2.87
CA VAL A 296 -14.36 4.89 -3.61
C VAL A 296 -13.01 5.50 -3.99
N VAL A 297 -11.93 4.81 -3.65
CA VAL A 297 -10.57 5.26 -3.91
C VAL A 297 -9.71 4.10 -4.41
N SER A 298 -8.77 4.44 -5.30
CA SER A 298 -7.77 3.53 -5.83
C SER A 298 -6.37 3.99 -5.49
N ASP A 299 -5.46 3.04 -5.31
CA ASP A 299 -4.03 3.23 -5.09
C ASP A 299 -3.26 3.55 -6.37
N HIS A 300 -3.66 2.96 -7.49
CA HIS A 300 -3.12 3.22 -8.82
C HIS A 300 -4.11 2.82 -9.91
N GLY A 301 -3.77 3.11 -11.16
CA GLY A 301 -4.44 2.53 -12.33
C GLY A 301 -3.72 1.27 -12.83
N THR A 302 -4.01 0.90 -14.07
CA THR A 302 -3.27 -0.13 -14.81
C THR A 302 -2.72 0.45 -16.11
N ASN A 303 -1.57 -0.05 -16.55
CA ASN A 303 -0.96 0.34 -17.82
C ASN A 303 -1.35 -0.59 -18.98
N SER A 304 -2.23 -1.56 -18.73
CA SER A 304 -2.61 -2.55 -19.74
C SER A 304 -3.55 -1.94 -20.78
N VAL A 305 -3.05 -1.76 -22.01
CA VAL A 305 -3.86 -1.34 -23.15
C VAL A 305 -4.30 -2.57 -23.95
N GLU A 306 -5.61 -2.73 -24.16
CA GLU A 306 -6.24 -3.88 -24.84
C GLU A 306 -5.57 -4.22 -26.18
N SER A 307 -5.21 -3.19 -26.96
CA SER A 307 -4.63 -3.30 -28.30
C SER A 307 -3.11 -3.48 -28.35
N VAL A 308 -2.39 -3.33 -27.23
CA VAL A 308 -0.92 -3.33 -27.21
C VAL A 308 -0.41 -4.59 -26.55
N TYR A 309 0.29 -5.45 -27.27
CA TYR A 309 1.01 -6.59 -26.68
C TYR A 309 2.17 -6.11 -25.78
N SER A 310 2.15 -6.47 -24.49
CA SER A 310 3.24 -6.19 -23.56
C SER A 310 4.13 -7.43 -23.46
N GLN A 311 5.42 -7.28 -23.79
CA GLN A 311 6.41 -8.35 -23.70
C GLN A 311 7.36 -8.05 -22.54
N GLY A 312 7.38 -8.94 -21.55
CA GLY A 312 8.31 -8.84 -20.43
C GLY A 312 9.72 -9.31 -20.78
N TYR A 313 10.73 -8.69 -20.15
CA TYR A 313 12.10 -9.18 -20.16
C TYR A 313 12.37 -10.02 -18.91
N ASN A 314 13.05 -11.15 -19.05
CA ASN A 314 13.46 -11.96 -17.91
C ASN A 314 14.71 -11.34 -17.26
N LEU A 315 14.51 -10.38 -16.37
CA LEU A 315 15.59 -9.68 -15.66
C LEU A 315 16.47 -10.62 -14.85
N VAL A 316 15.90 -11.68 -14.26
CA VAL A 316 16.68 -12.68 -13.51
C VAL A 316 17.67 -13.39 -14.43
N LYS A 317 17.22 -13.80 -15.63
CA LYS A 317 18.08 -14.42 -16.63
C LYS A 317 19.12 -13.43 -17.18
N LEU A 318 18.72 -12.19 -17.45
CA LEU A 318 19.63 -11.15 -17.93
C LEU A 318 20.74 -10.90 -16.91
N LEU A 319 20.40 -10.56 -15.67
CA LEU A 319 21.38 -10.29 -14.61
C LEU A 319 22.27 -11.51 -14.31
N GLY A 320 21.72 -12.71 -14.46
CA GLY A 320 22.49 -13.95 -14.31
C GLY A 320 23.45 -14.22 -15.47
N SER A 321 23.27 -13.65 -16.67
CA SER A 321 24.13 -13.93 -17.81
C SER A 321 25.46 -13.19 -17.73
N ALA A 322 26.45 -13.65 -18.51
CA ALA A 322 27.72 -12.95 -18.71
C ALA A 322 27.52 -11.47 -19.08
N GLU A 323 26.61 -11.16 -20.01
CA GLU A 323 26.31 -9.79 -20.46
C GLU A 323 25.64 -8.95 -19.37
N GLY A 324 24.85 -9.57 -18.50
CA GLY A 324 24.24 -8.87 -17.37
C GLY A 324 25.08 -8.84 -16.10
N GLY A 325 26.33 -9.32 -16.15
CA GLY A 325 27.30 -9.21 -15.05
C GLY A 325 27.46 -10.47 -14.19
N GLY A 326 26.78 -11.57 -14.52
CA GLY A 326 26.93 -12.85 -13.83
C GLY A 326 26.49 -12.81 -12.37
N HIS A 327 25.38 -12.14 -12.07
CA HIS A 327 24.89 -11.98 -10.71
C HIS A 327 24.24 -13.24 -10.13
N HIS A 328 24.45 -13.46 -8.84
CA HIS A 328 23.62 -14.35 -8.04
C HIS A 328 22.38 -13.57 -7.60
N VAL A 329 21.22 -13.94 -8.16
CA VAL A 329 19.99 -13.15 -8.05
C VAL A 329 19.07 -13.77 -7.01
N VAL A 330 18.61 -12.96 -6.07
CA VAL A 330 17.59 -13.34 -5.08
C VAL A 330 16.27 -12.71 -5.44
N THR A 331 15.19 -13.50 -5.38
CA THR A 331 13.83 -13.01 -5.58
C THR A 331 12.92 -13.47 -4.45
N LYS A 332 11.81 -12.74 -4.22
CA LYS A 332 10.82 -13.09 -3.20
C LYS A 332 10.02 -14.36 -3.50
N ARG A 333 9.90 -14.72 -4.78
CA ARG A 333 9.14 -15.88 -5.25
C ARG A 333 9.73 -16.44 -6.53
N ARG A 334 9.34 -17.67 -6.88
CA ARG A 334 9.76 -18.31 -8.14
C ARG A 334 9.18 -17.55 -9.34
N LEU A 335 9.95 -17.47 -10.42
CA LEU A 335 9.46 -16.96 -11.69
C LEU A 335 8.26 -17.80 -12.15
N LEU A 336 7.23 -17.13 -12.68
CA LEU A 336 6.01 -17.77 -13.16
C LEU A 336 5.28 -18.62 -12.11
N ALA A 337 5.48 -18.36 -10.80
CA ALA A 337 4.81 -19.11 -9.73
C ALA A 337 3.27 -19.12 -9.87
N ALA A 338 2.68 -18.06 -10.43
CA ALA A 338 1.24 -17.98 -10.72
C ALA A 338 0.77 -19.01 -11.77
N TYR A 339 1.67 -19.49 -12.63
CA TYR A 339 1.41 -20.49 -13.67
C TYR A 339 1.91 -21.88 -13.28
N SER A 340 2.30 -22.07 -12.02
CA SER A 340 2.77 -23.35 -11.48
C SER A 340 1.70 -24.00 -10.61
N LEU A 341 1.67 -25.33 -10.57
CA LEU A 341 0.90 -26.07 -9.57
C LEU A 341 1.46 -25.70 -8.18
N LYS A 342 0.68 -24.91 -7.43
CA LYS A 342 1.08 -24.46 -6.09
C LYS A 342 1.02 -25.64 -5.13
N GLY A 343 2.13 -25.91 -4.44
CA GLY A 343 2.16 -26.88 -3.35
C GLY A 343 1.41 -26.35 -2.12
N ILE A 344 1.08 -27.25 -1.18
CA ILE A 344 0.32 -26.97 0.06
C ILE A 344 1.14 -26.14 1.07
N TYR A 345 2.40 -25.81 0.77
CA TYR A 345 3.27 -25.04 1.65
C TYR A 345 3.29 -23.56 1.24
N PRO A 346 2.58 -22.67 1.96
CA PRO A 346 2.43 -21.27 1.56
C PRO A 346 3.63 -20.39 1.95
N LEU A 347 4.60 -20.95 2.69
CA LEU A 347 5.81 -20.24 3.08
C LEU A 347 6.86 -20.43 1.98
N VAL A 348 7.03 -19.40 1.14
CA VAL A 348 8.06 -19.39 0.11
C VAL A 348 9.28 -18.67 0.70
N PRO A 349 10.39 -19.36 0.99
CA PRO A 349 11.63 -18.68 1.34
C PRO A 349 12.13 -17.86 0.15
N LEU A 350 13.02 -16.90 0.40
CA LEU A 350 13.75 -16.22 -0.67
C LEU A 350 14.34 -17.23 -1.65
N ILE A 351 14.16 -16.98 -2.94
CA ILE A 351 14.61 -17.85 -4.02
C ILE A 351 15.96 -17.36 -4.50
N TYR A 352 16.98 -18.20 -4.31
CA TYR A 352 18.33 -17.94 -4.79
C TYR A 352 18.50 -18.57 -6.17
N THR A 353 18.69 -17.72 -7.17
CA THR A 353 19.02 -18.14 -8.54
C THR A 353 20.52 -17.98 -8.73
N THR A 354 21.22 -19.11 -8.79
CA THR A 354 22.67 -19.18 -8.98
C THR A 354 23.01 -19.06 -10.46
N THR A 355 24.16 -18.47 -10.78
CA THR A 355 24.66 -18.44 -12.16
C THR A 355 26.05 -19.03 -12.25
N GLU A 356 26.30 -19.77 -13.33
CA GLU A 356 27.61 -20.33 -13.67
C GLU A 356 28.53 -19.29 -14.32
N ASP A 357 27.95 -18.24 -14.89
CA ASP A 357 28.63 -17.11 -15.55
C ASP A 357 29.21 -16.10 -14.56
N SER A 358 29.08 -16.35 -13.25
CA SER A 358 29.62 -15.45 -12.24
C SER A 358 31.14 -15.44 -12.28
N TYR A 359 31.71 -14.27 -12.59
CA TYR A 359 33.16 -14.07 -12.62
C TYR A 359 33.80 -14.02 -11.23
N TYR A 360 33.01 -13.83 -10.17
CA TYR A 360 33.45 -13.75 -8.78
C TYR A 360 32.43 -14.45 -7.85
N LEU A 361 32.87 -14.97 -6.70
CA LEU A 361 31.99 -15.66 -5.73
C LEU A 361 31.27 -16.91 -6.25
N LYS A 362 31.82 -17.55 -7.29
CA LYS A 362 31.30 -18.80 -7.85
C LYS A 362 31.09 -19.86 -6.77
N GLY A 363 29.87 -20.39 -6.68
CA GLY A 363 29.48 -21.38 -5.68
C GLY A 363 29.16 -20.82 -4.29
N GLN A 364 29.18 -19.49 -4.10
CA GLN A 364 28.88 -18.83 -2.81
C GLN A 364 27.56 -18.04 -2.82
N SER A 365 26.68 -18.33 -3.77
CA SER A 365 25.43 -17.61 -4.01
C SER A 365 24.47 -17.54 -2.82
N THR A 366 24.48 -18.55 -1.94
CA THR A 366 23.64 -18.58 -0.73
C THR A 366 24.22 -17.76 0.42
N SER A 367 25.52 -17.47 0.39
CA SER A 367 26.21 -16.66 1.40
C SER A 367 26.37 -15.21 0.97
N TYR A 368 26.57 -14.97 -0.33
CA TYR A 368 26.86 -13.66 -0.90
C TYR A 368 26.09 -13.44 -2.21
N PRO A 369 24.76 -13.25 -2.15
CA PRO A 369 24.02 -12.80 -3.32
C PRO A 369 24.51 -11.43 -3.79
N THR A 370 24.47 -11.17 -5.09
CA THR A 370 25.00 -9.93 -5.69
C THR A 370 23.93 -9.06 -6.33
N ALA A 371 22.70 -9.57 -6.46
CA ALA A 371 21.53 -8.81 -6.84
C ALA A 371 20.29 -9.31 -6.08
N LEU A 372 19.46 -8.38 -5.58
CA LEU A 372 18.13 -8.65 -5.05
C LEU A 372 17.12 -8.00 -6.01
N VAL A 373 16.12 -8.76 -6.44
CA VAL A 373 15.16 -8.33 -7.45
C VAL A 373 13.73 -8.55 -6.95
N ASP A 374 12.98 -7.46 -6.86
CA ASP A 374 11.52 -7.52 -6.83
C ASP A 374 10.97 -7.23 -8.23
N PHE A 375 10.18 -8.16 -8.75
CA PHE A 375 9.55 -8.10 -10.07
C PHE A 375 8.03 -7.92 -9.97
N ASP A 376 7.51 -7.57 -8.79
CA ASP A 376 6.08 -7.35 -8.54
C ASP A 376 5.66 -5.89 -8.75
N GLY A 377 6.33 -5.20 -9.66
CA GLY A 377 5.94 -3.87 -10.07
C GLY A 377 5.17 -3.92 -11.37
N ASN A 378 4.05 -3.20 -11.45
CA ASN A 378 3.27 -2.95 -12.66
C ASN A 378 4.18 -2.43 -13.79
N GLU A 379 4.80 -3.37 -14.52
CA GLU A 379 5.88 -3.18 -15.50
C GLU A 379 7.19 -2.58 -14.94
N ARG A 380 7.38 -2.66 -13.61
CA ARG A 380 8.55 -2.11 -12.90
C ARG A 380 9.26 -3.22 -12.14
N ALA A 381 10.56 -3.07 -11.99
CA ALA A 381 11.36 -3.92 -11.13
C ALA A 381 12.20 -3.07 -10.18
N SER A 382 12.29 -3.49 -8.93
CA SER A 382 13.28 -2.96 -7.99
C SER A 382 14.50 -3.86 -8.04
N ILE A 383 15.66 -3.27 -8.31
CA ILE A 383 16.93 -3.99 -8.39
C ILE A 383 17.86 -3.38 -7.35
N GLN A 384 18.32 -4.19 -6.41
CA GLN A 384 19.34 -3.81 -5.44
C GLN A 384 20.62 -4.58 -5.75
N LEU A 385 21.69 -3.86 -6.07
CA LEU A 385 22.98 -4.46 -6.41
C LEU A 385 23.91 -4.39 -5.20
N ARG A 386 24.73 -5.44 -5.03
CA ARG A 386 25.81 -5.43 -4.04
C ARG A 386 26.86 -4.39 -4.43
N GLU A 387 27.33 -3.65 -3.44
CA GLU A 387 28.29 -2.56 -3.60
C GLU A 387 29.61 -3.06 -4.24
N SER A 388 30.08 -2.33 -5.25
CA SER A 388 31.20 -2.74 -6.10
C SER A 388 32.54 -2.73 -5.38
N ASP A 389 32.78 -1.77 -4.49
CA ASP A 389 34.00 -1.70 -3.69
C ASP A 389 34.08 -2.84 -2.65
N LEU A 390 32.95 -3.26 -2.08
CA LEU A 390 32.84 -4.44 -1.23
C LEU A 390 33.08 -5.73 -2.02
N ASN A 391 32.60 -5.80 -3.27
CA ASN A 391 32.95 -6.89 -4.18
C ASN A 391 34.47 -6.93 -4.42
N LEU A 392 35.08 -5.78 -4.70
CA LEU A 392 36.51 -5.66 -4.94
C LEU A 392 37.35 -6.06 -3.72
N ILE A 393 36.98 -5.60 -2.52
CA ILE A 393 37.63 -6.00 -1.26
C ILE A 393 37.57 -7.52 -1.07
N HIS A 394 36.41 -8.13 -1.29
CA HIS A 394 36.28 -9.59 -1.17
C HIS A 394 37.15 -10.32 -2.21
N ILE A 395 37.15 -9.86 -3.46
CA ILE A 395 38.00 -10.43 -4.53
C ILE A 395 39.49 -10.33 -4.16
N LEU A 396 39.96 -9.16 -3.72
CA LEU A 396 41.35 -8.94 -3.32
C LEU A 396 41.74 -9.82 -2.12
N LEU A 397 40.87 -9.95 -1.11
CA LEU A 397 41.09 -10.86 0.01
C LEU A 397 41.21 -12.32 -0.43
N LEU A 398 40.37 -12.77 -1.39
CA LEU A 398 40.47 -14.12 -1.93
C LEU A 398 41.77 -14.34 -2.73
N GLN A 399 42.22 -13.35 -3.51
CA GLN A 399 43.49 -13.44 -4.22
C GLN A 399 44.70 -13.43 -3.27
N LEU A 400 44.67 -12.60 -2.23
CA LEU A 400 45.75 -12.54 -1.23
C LEU A 400 45.87 -13.82 -0.39
N LYS A 401 44.80 -14.60 -0.26
CA LYS A 401 44.80 -15.93 0.37
C LYS A 401 45.48 -17.01 -0.46
N ARG A 402 45.78 -16.76 -1.73
CA ARG A 402 46.50 -17.72 -2.57
C ARG A 402 47.98 -17.74 -2.21
N ASP A 403 48.54 -18.94 -2.17
CA ASP A 403 49.96 -19.14 -1.86
C ASP A 403 50.86 -18.92 -3.09
N ASP A 404 50.30 -18.99 -4.29
CA ASP A 404 51.00 -18.90 -5.58
C ASP A 404 51.09 -17.48 -6.17
N LEU A 405 50.73 -16.45 -5.39
CA LEU A 405 50.70 -15.07 -5.85
C LEU A 405 52.12 -14.45 -5.81
N PRO A 406 52.67 -13.95 -6.94
CA PRO A 406 53.97 -13.27 -6.98
C PRO A 406 54.07 -12.10 -5.98
N ASP A 407 55.25 -11.84 -5.43
CA ASP A 407 55.45 -10.86 -4.35
C ASP A 407 55.08 -9.43 -4.74
N ASP A 408 55.37 -9.03 -5.98
CA ASP A 408 55.01 -7.73 -6.53
C ASP A 408 53.49 -7.58 -6.68
N VAL A 409 52.82 -8.61 -7.21
CA VAL A 409 51.35 -8.67 -7.32
C VAL A 409 50.70 -8.67 -5.94
N ARG A 410 51.25 -9.41 -4.97
CA ARG A 410 50.77 -9.45 -3.59
C ARG A 410 50.85 -8.08 -2.94
N ARG A 411 51.96 -7.36 -3.12
CA ARG A 411 52.12 -6.00 -2.61
C ARG A 411 51.09 -5.06 -3.24
N ALA A 412 50.98 -5.05 -4.56
CA ALA A 412 50.01 -4.22 -5.27
C ALA A 412 48.55 -4.52 -4.87
N ALA A 413 48.19 -5.80 -4.71
CA ALA A 413 46.85 -6.20 -4.25
C ALA A 413 46.58 -5.78 -2.80
N THR A 414 47.59 -5.84 -1.93
CA THR A 414 47.50 -5.36 -0.53
C THR A 414 47.29 -3.85 -0.49
N ASP A 415 48.07 -3.10 -1.27
CA ASP A 415 47.94 -1.65 -1.36
C ASP A 415 46.57 -1.25 -1.90
N ALA A 416 46.09 -1.93 -2.95
CA ALA A 416 44.76 -1.70 -3.51
C ALA A 416 43.63 -2.02 -2.52
N LEU A 417 43.78 -3.09 -1.73
CA LEU A 417 42.83 -3.47 -0.68
C LEU A 417 42.72 -2.35 0.37
N PHE A 418 43.85 -1.91 0.92
CA PHE A 418 43.86 -0.87 1.94
C PHE A 418 43.46 0.49 1.40
N ALA A 419 43.82 0.83 0.16
CA ALA A 419 43.35 2.05 -0.49
C ALA A 419 41.82 2.07 -0.62
N ASN A 420 41.20 0.93 -0.93
CA ASN A 420 39.74 0.81 -0.99
C ASN A 420 39.10 0.93 0.41
N VAL A 421 39.63 0.21 1.40
CA VAL A 421 39.17 0.31 2.80
C VAL A 421 39.30 1.74 3.32
N GLU A 422 40.41 2.43 3.04
CA GLU A 422 40.64 3.78 3.52
C GLU A 422 39.67 4.80 2.91
N ARG A 423 39.33 4.63 1.62
CA ARG A 423 38.32 5.45 0.94
C ARG A 423 36.97 5.42 1.66
N HIS A 424 36.57 4.27 2.19
CA HIS A 424 35.28 4.08 2.86
C HIS A 424 35.34 4.18 4.38
N ARG A 425 36.54 4.19 4.98
CA ARG A 425 36.72 4.10 6.44
C ARG A 425 35.88 5.11 7.19
N ALA A 426 35.93 6.38 6.81
CA ALA A 426 35.20 7.44 7.48
C ALA A 426 33.68 7.25 7.41
N LEU A 427 33.16 6.81 6.25
CA LEU A 427 31.74 6.52 6.07
C LEU A 427 31.32 5.32 6.91
N TRP A 428 32.04 4.21 6.81
CA TRP A 428 31.70 2.99 7.56
C TRP A 428 31.82 3.16 9.06
N GLN A 429 32.81 3.92 9.55
CA GLN A 429 32.91 4.25 10.98
C GLN A 429 31.74 5.09 11.45
N ARG A 430 31.29 6.06 10.63
CA ARG A 430 30.09 6.83 10.94
C ARG A 430 28.84 5.96 10.99
N THR A 431 28.60 5.16 9.95
CA THR A 431 27.47 4.22 9.90
C THR A 431 27.50 3.23 11.06
N LEU A 432 28.68 2.72 11.44
CA LEU A 432 28.82 1.86 12.60
C LEU A 432 28.46 2.59 13.91
N ALA A 433 28.86 3.85 14.06
CA ALA A 433 28.51 4.64 15.24
C ALA A 433 26.99 4.91 15.29
N GLU A 434 26.38 5.27 14.17
CA GLU A 434 24.92 5.46 14.02
C GLU A 434 24.17 4.16 14.37
N LEU A 435 24.56 3.03 13.79
CA LEU A 435 23.93 1.73 14.08
C LEU A 435 24.06 1.34 15.56
N ASN A 436 25.21 1.60 16.20
CA ASN A 436 25.38 1.33 17.63
C ASN A 436 24.47 2.22 18.48
N GLU A 437 24.27 3.48 18.10
CA GLU A 437 23.33 4.39 18.76
C GLU A 437 21.88 3.90 18.60
N GLU A 438 21.48 3.54 17.38
CA GLU A 438 20.15 3.02 17.05
C GLU A 438 19.86 1.70 17.79
N ILE A 439 20.80 0.74 17.79
CA ILE A 439 20.67 -0.51 18.56
C ILE A 439 20.53 -0.20 20.06
N GLY A 440 21.31 0.75 20.58
CA GLY A 440 21.18 1.20 21.96
C GLY A 440 19.80 1.80 22.27
N ALA A 441 19.25 2.58 21.35
CA ALA A 441 17.90 3.15 21.47
C ALA A 441 16.83 2.05 21.43
N LEU A 442 16.96 1.09 20.51
CA LEU A 442 16.07 -0.05 20.39
C LEU A 442 16.05 -0.90 21.67
N HIS A 443 17.21 -1.21 22.26
CA HIS A 443 17.25 -1.93 23.54
C HIS A 443 16.50 -1.19 24.65
N ARG A 444 16.66 0.14 24.76
CA ARG A 444 15.92 0.95 25.74
C ARG A 444 14.41 0.93 25.47
N LEU A 445 14.00 0.94 24.20
CA LEU A 445 12.60 0.86 23.81
C LEU A 445 12.00 -0.52 24.18
N ILE A 446 12.72 -1.61 23.90
CA ILE A 446 12.34 -2.97 24.26
C ILE A 446 12.13 -3.08 25.77
N GLU A 447 13.04 -2.56 26.60
CA GLU A 447 12.90 -2.60 28.05
C GLU A 447 11.69 -1.79 28.55
N LYS A 448 11.43 -0.61 27.98
CA LYS A 448 10.22 0.16 28.28
C LYS A 448 8.95 -0.62 27.89
N GLN A 449 8.93 -1.22 26.71
CA GLN A 449 7.79 -1.97 26.23
C GLN A 449 7.53 -3.22 27.06
N ARG A 450 8.58 -3.93 27.48
CA ARG A 450 8.48 -5.07 28.41
C ARG A 450 7.81 -4.66 29.71
N ALA A 451 8.22 -3.53 30.31
CA ALA A 451 7.60 -3.03 31.53
C ALA A 451 6.11 -2.69 31.34
N LEU A 452 5.74 -2.12 30.19
CA LEU A 452 4.33 -1.84 29.86
C LEU A 452 3.52 -3.13 29.72
N VAL A 453 4.03 -4.12 28.98
CA VAL A 453 3.38 -5.43 28.80
C VAL A 453 3.25 -6.17 30.13
N GLU A 454 4.25 -6.12 30.99
CA GLU A 454 4.20 -6.73 32.34
C GLU A 454 3.17 -6.06 33.25
N ALA A 455 2.91 -4.76 33.05
CA ALA A 455 1.88 -4.02 33.78
C ALA A 455 0.45 -4.26 33.26
N GLN A 456 0.30 -4.78 32.04
CA GLN A 456 -1.01 -5.09 31.48
C GLN A 456 -1.71 -6.24 32.23
N PRO A 457 -3.06 -6.24 32.26
CA PRO A 457 -3.80 -7.31 32.91
C PRO A 457 -3.57 -8.67 32.21
N LYS A 458 -3.21 -9.70 32.99
CA LYS A 458 -3.03 -11.07 32.47
C LYS A 458 -4.32 -11.71 31.94
N LYS A 459 -5.48 -11.14 32.27
CA LYS A 459 -6.80 -11.59 31.85
C LYS A 459 -7.65 -10.39 31.49
N TRP A 460 -8.08 -10.37 30.24
CA TRP A 460 -9.05 -9.39 29.72
C TRP A 460 -10.46 -9.91 29.89
N THR A 461 -11.35 -9.08 30.46
CA THR A 461 -12.77 -9.37 30.55
C THR A 461 -13.44 -9.31 29.18
N LYS A 462 -14.66 -9.83 29.06
CA LYS A 462 -15.44 -9.70 27.82
C LYS A 462 -15.67 -8.23 27.44
N ALA A 463 -15.97 -7.38 28.42
CA ALA A 463 -16.15 -5.95 28.20
C ALA A 463 -14.85 -5.27 27.73
N ASP A 464 -13.69 -5.71 28.23
CA ASP A 464 -12.40 -5.20 27.74
C ASP A 464 -12.18 -5.55 26.27
N ARG A 465 -12.48 -6.79 25.89
CA ARG A 465 -12.36 -7.27 24.50
C ARG A 465 -13.33 -6.58 23.57
N GLU A 466 -14.56 -6.34 24.02
CA GLU A 466 -15.58 -5.62 23.25
C GLU A 466 -15.20 -4.15 23.06
N ALA A 467 -14.53 -3.55 24.05
CA ALA A 467 -13.97 -2.19 23.95
C ALA A 467 -12.61 -2.15 23.22
N GLY A 468 -12.06 -3.29 22.80
CA GLY A 468 -10.76 -3.36 22.12
C GLY A 468 -9.54 -3.13 23.00
N ARG A 469 -9.68 -3.10 24.34
CA ARG A 469 -8.55 -2.86 25.25
C ARG A 469 -7.50 -3.97 25.26
N ASP A 470 -7.87 -5.17 24.80
CA ASP A 470 -6.91 -6.26 24.58
C ASP A 470 -6.15 -6.15 23.25
N LYS A 471 -6.44 -5.11 22.46
CA LYS A 471 -5.85 -4.80 21.15
C LYS A 471 -5.04 -3.49 21.17
N GLU A 472 -5.09 -2.75 22.27
CA GLU A 472 -4.27 -1.57 22.58
C GLU A 472 -3.04 -1.99 23.42
#